data_AF-A0A927LLK5-F1
#
_entry.id   AF-A0A927LLK5-F1
#
_cell.length_a   1.000
_cell.length_b   1.000
_cell.length_c   1.000
_cell.angle_alpha   90.00
_cell.angle_beta   90.00
_cell.angle_gamma   90.00
#
_symmetry.space_group_name_H-M   'P 1'
#
loop_
_entity.id
_entity.type
_entity.pdbx_description
1 polymer ?
#
loop_
_entity_poly.entity_id
_entity_poly.type
_entity_poly.pdbx_seq_one_letter_code
_entity_poly.pdbx_strand_id
1 'polypeptide(L)'
;MDSNMQVQAMLSENPDIVFDEVVSIIIDHNDIEFWLKFTSEWGGILYYLDERSKRQHEQGLIGQEQYEFIRRTYRLGLITTTGLYDKMKQSKDEAGEAGDADYTFSMDSLECYFIPAYLKEYCSSSEALKKLGDKYIQAMTQALESYGHPEEKLASIQRLVEEYITNMHKYAKQQ
;
A
#
# COMPACT_ATOMS: atom_id res chain seq x y z
N MET A 1 22.66 16.48 7.62
CA MET A 1 22.47 15.76 6.35
C MET A 1 21.03 15.94 5.94
N ASP A 2 20.76 16.29 4.69
CA ASP A 2 19.39 16.39 4.19
C ASP A 2 18.72 15.02 4.31
N SER A 3 17.51 14.98 4.85
CA SER A 3 16.80 13.74 5.11
C SER A 3 16.53 12.93 3.83
N ASN A 4 16.43 13.60 2.67
CA ASN A 4 16.31 12.94 1.38
C ASN A 4 17.60 12.24 0.94
N MET A 5 18.77 12.83 1.22
CA MET A 5 20.05 12.19 0.93
C MET A 5 20.26 10.91 1.77
N GLN A 6 19.72 10.88 2.99
CA GLN A 6 19.80 9.70 3.85
C GLN A 6 18.93 8.55 3.32
N VAL A 7 17.70 8.84 2.90
CA VAL A 7 16.79 7.84 2.28
C VAL A 7 17.39 7.30 0.97
N GLN A 8 17.95 8.18 0.14
CA GLN A 8 18.64 7.79 -1.08
C GLN A 8 19.82 6.84 -0.83
N ALA A 9 20.64 7.13 0.18
CA ALA A 9 21.76 6.27 0.55
C ALA A 9 21.26 4.89 1.02
N MET A 10 20.24 4.86 1.90
CA MET A 10 19.63 3.62 2.39
C MET A 10 19.10 2.75 1.25
N LEU A 11 18.32 3.33 0.34
CA LEU A 11 17.76 2.60 -0.81
C LEU A 11 18.83 2.18 -1.83
N SER A 12 19.94 2.92 -1.94
CA SER A 12 21.06 2.53 -2.80
C SER A 12 21.85 1.36 -2.24
N GLU A 13 21.90 1.21 -0.91
CA GLU A 13 22.55 0.09 -0.23
C GLU A 13 21.64 -1.15 -0.18
N ASN A 14 20.35 -0.96 0.07
CA ASN A 14 19.35 -2.02 0.11
C ASN A 14 17.97 -1.53 -0.39
N PRO A 15 17.65 -1.68 -1.68
CA PRO A 15 16.34 -1.32 -2.22
C PRO A 15 15.19 -2.13 -1.61
N ASP A 16 15.47 -3.35 -1.13
CA ASP A 16 14.44 -4.28 -0.64
C ASP A 16 13.91 -3.92 0.75
N ILE A 17 14.51 -2.92 1.41
CA ILE A 17 14.04 -2.40 2.71
C ILE A 17 12.57 -1.93 2.68
N VAL A 18 12.02 -1.63 1.51
CA VAL A 18 10.60 -1.27 1.36
C VAL A 18 9.65 -2.45 1.58
N PHE A 19 10.16 -3.69 1.48
CA PHE A 19 9.43 -4.94 1.69
C PHE A 19 9.63 -5.52 3.09
N ASP A 20 10.49 -4.91 3.92
CA ASP A 20 10.66 -5.32 5.31
C ASP A 20 9.37 -5.04 6.10
N GLU A 21 8.97 -5.99 6.95
CA GLU A 21 7.81 -5.83 7.82
C GLU A 21 7.98 -4.61 8.74
N VAL A 22 6.97 -3.73 8.73
CA VAL A 22 6.91 -2.52 9.56
C VAL A 22 6.02 -2.74 10.77
N VAL A 23 4.80 -3.23 10.55
CA VAL A 23 3.78 -3.46 11.58
C VAL A 23 2.88 -4.63 11.22
N SER A 24 2.17 -5.15 12.19
CA SER A 24 1.13 -6.16 11.98
C SER A 24 -0.19 -5.68 12.60
N ILE A 25 -1.32 -5.95 11.92
CA ILE A 25 -2.66 -5.73 12.47
C ILE A 25 -3.48 -7.03 12.44
N ILE A 26 -4.51 -7.11 13.28
CA ILE A 26 -5.47 -8.22 13.25
C ILE A 26 -6.69 -7.81 12.41
N ILE A 27 -7.08 -8.67 11.48
CA ILE A 27 -8.30 -8.57 10.70
C ILE A 27 -9.26 -9.64 11.19
N ASP A 28 -10.41 -9.17 11.68
CA ASP A 28 -11.45 -10.05 12.19
C ASP A 28 -11.94 -10.97 11.06
N HIS A 29 -12.16 -12.24 11.38
CA HIS A 29 -12.67 -13.21 10.41
C HIS A 29 -13.95 -12.70 9.68
N ASN A 30 -14.84 -12.04 10.43
CA ASN A 30 -16.10 -11.49 9.89
C ASN A 30 -15.91 -10.38 8.85
N ASP A 31 -14.73 -9.75 8.80
CA ASP A 31 -14.42 -8.64 7.90
C ASP A 31 -13.65 -9.12 6.64
N ILE A 32 -13.32 -10.40 6.51
CA ILE A 32 -12.54 -10.94 5.39
C ILE A 32 -13.24 -10.68 4.03
N GLU A 33 -14.56 -10.83 3.96
CA GLU A 33 -15.32 -10.51 2.74
C GLU A 33 -15.24 -9.03 2.35
N PHE A 34 -15.19 -8.15 3.35
CA PHE A 34 -14.97 -6.73 3.10
C PHE A 34 -13.59 -6.50 2.49
N TRP A 35 -12.54 -7.12 3.05
CA TRP A 35 -11.18 -7.00 2.54
C TRP A 35 -11.00 -7.57 1.13
N LEU A 36 -11.60 -8.72 0.84
CA LEU A 36 -11.61 -9.32 -0.51
C LEU A 36 -12.30 -8.41 -1.53
N LYS A 37 -13.43 -7.80 -1.15
CA LYS A 37 -14.15 -6.86 -2.00
C LYS A 37 -13.35 -5.57 -2.22
N PHE A 38 -12.83 -4.99 -1.14
CA PHE A 38 -12.01 -3.79 -1.16
C PHE A 38 -10.81 -3.94 -2.10
N THR A 39 -10.02 -5.00 -1.93
CA THR A 39 -8.80 -5.24 -2.72
C THR A 39 -9.12 -5.54 -4.19
N SER A 40 -10.20 -6.27 -4.48
CA SER A 40 -10.67 -6.53 -5.84
C SER A 40 -11.09 -5.25 -6.59
N GLU A 41 -11.89 -4.39 -5.95
CA GLU A 41 -12.35 -3.13 -6.55
C GLU A 41 -11.18 -2.17 -6.81
N TRP A 42 -10.25 -2.04 -5.85
CA TRP A 42 -9.06 -1.22 -6.04
C TRP A 42 -8.14 -1.73 -7.14
N GLY A 43 -8.00 -3.04 -7.31
CA GLY A 43 -7.27 -3.60 -8.45
C GLY A 43 -7.80 -3.11 -9.79
N GLY A 44 -9.13 -3.05 -9.94
CA GLY A 44 -9.78 -2.50 -11.14
C GLY A 44 -9.57 -0.98 -11.29
N ILE A 45 -9.68 -0.22 -10.20
CA ILE A 45 -9.50 1.25 -10.20
C ILE A 45 -8.07 1.61 -10.61
N LEU A 46 -7.06 0.94 -10.04
CA LEU A 46 -5.64 1.24 -10.31
C LEU A 46 -5.28 0.97 -11.76
N TYR A 47 -5.81 -0.11 -12.35
CA TYR A 47 -5.66 -0.38 -13.77
C TYR A 47 -6.27 0.74 -14.64
N TYR A 48 -7.48 1.18 -14.30
CA TYR A 48 -8.13 2.29 -15.01
C TYR A 48 -7.34 3.60 -14.89
N LEU A 49 -6.79 3.90 -13.72
CA LEU A 49 -5.98 5.09 -13.49
C LEU A 49 -4.64 5.05 -14.26
N ASP A 50 -3.99 3.89 -14.37
CA ASP A 50 -2.80 3.71 -15.21
C ASP A 50 -3.13 4.02 -16.68
N GLU A 51 -4.17 3.41 -17.23
CA GLU A 51 -4.60 3.65 -18.61
C GLU A 51 -5.03 5.11 -18.87
N ARG A 52 -5.70 5.75 -17.90
CA ARG A 52 -6.04 7.17 -17.99
C ARG A 52 -4.78 8.04 -18.01
N SER A 53 -3.81 7.76 -17.16
CA SER A 53 -2.55 8.52 -17.10
C SER A 53 -1.75 8.41 -18.39
N LYS A 54 -1.75 7.23 -19.01
CA LYS A 54 -1.15 6.99 -20.33
C LYS A 54 -1.76 7.88 -21.41
N ARG A 55 -3.10 7.96 -21.48
CA ARG A 55 -3.79 8.85 -22.44
C ARG A 55 -3.49 10.33 -22.19
N GLN A 56 -3.40 10.74 -20.92
CA GLN A 56 -3.04 12.11 -20.57
C GLN A 56 -1.62 12.45 -21.05
N HIS A 57 -0.68 11.51 -20.92
CA HIS A 57 0.67 11.67 -21.44
C HIS A 57 0.70 11.73 -22.98
N GLU A 58 0.00 10.83 -23.65
CA GLU A 58 -0.13 10.81 -25.12
C GLU A 58 -0.76 12.10 -25.68
N GLN A 59 -1.61 12.78 -24.89
CA GLN A 59 -2.22 14.07 -25.21
C GLN A 59 -1.36 15.28 -24.80
N GLY A 60 -0.19 15.07 -24.19
CA GLY A 60 0.69 16.14 -23.72
C GLY A 60 0.18 16.90 -22.48
N LEU A 61 -0.80 16.35 -21.75
CA LEU A 61 -1.35 16.96 -20.53
C LEU A 61 -0.42 16.76 -19.31
N ILE A 62 0.42 15.74 -19.33
CA ILE A 62 1.44 15.46 -18.31
C ILE A 62 2.79 15.14 -18.97
N GLY A 63 3.88 15.61 -18.34
CA GLY A 63 5.24 15.35 -18.80
C GLY A 63 5.71 13.92 -18.53
N GLN A 64 6.84 13.52 -19.13
CA GLN A 64 7.41 12.18 -19.01
C GLN A 64 7.71 11.78 -17.55
N GLU A 65 8.33 12.66 -16.78
CA GLU A 65 8.71 12.37 -15.40
C GLU A 65 7.49 12.13 -14.51
N GLN A 66 6.48 13.00 -14.64
CA GLN A 66 5.22 12.87 -13.92
C GLN A 66 4.47 11.60 -14.33
N TYR A 67 4.40 11.30 -15.63
CA TYR A 67 3.80 10.08 -16.14
C TYR A 67 4.46 8.82 -15.55
N GLU A 68 5.79 8.76 -15.58
CA GLU A 68 6.53 7.60 -15.07
C GLU A 68 6.39 7.43 -13.56
N PHE A 69 6.37 8.52 -12.79
CA PHE A 69 6.07 8.46 -11.35
C PHE A 69 4.66 7.89 -11.12
N ILE A 70 3.64 8.49 -11.74
CA ILE A 70 2.23 8.07 -11.60
C ILE A 70 2.04 6.59 -11.98
N ARG A 71 2.58 6.18 -13.12
CA ARG A 71 2.52 4.81 -13.62
C ARG A 71 3.13 3.82 -12.64
N ARG A 72 4.30 4.13 -12.07
CA ARG A 72 4.97 3.27 -11.08
C ARG A 72 4.18 3.20 -9.78
N THR A 73 3.65 4.32 -9.32
CA THR A 73 2.78 4.39 -8.14
C THR A 73 1.57 3.47 -8.30
N TYR A 74 0.84 3.56 -9.42
CA TYR A 74 -0.34 2.71 -9.64
C TYR A 74 0.01 1.24 -9.80
N ARG A 75 1.14 0.91 -10.42
CA ARG A 75 1.57 -0.49 -10.56
C ARG A 75 2.00 -1.10 -9.23
N LEU A 76 2.72 -0.36 -8.39
CA LEU A 76 3.05 -0.83 -7.04
C LEU A 76 1.81 -0.93 -6.16
N GLY A 77 0.91 0.05 -6.24
CA GLY A 77 -0.40 -0.04 -5.58
C GLY A 77 -1.16 -1.30 -6.02
N LEU A 78 -1.16 -1.60 -7.32
CA LEU A 78 -1.82 -2.78 -7.87
C LEU A 78 -1.21 -4.06 -7.31
N ILE A 79 0.12 -4.21 -7.38
CA ILE A 79 0.86 -5.35 -6.81
C ILE A 79 0.52 -5.52 -5.33
N THR A 80 0.53 -4.43 -4.57
CA THR A 80 0.24 -4.42 -3.13
C THR A 80 -1.19 -4.90 -2.85
N THR A 81 -2.18 -4.36 -3.57
CA THR A 81 -3.59 -4.75 -3.40
C THR A 81 -3.88 -6.18 -3.86
N THR A 82 -3.26 -6.64 -4.96
CA THR A 82 -3.39 -8.02 -5.44
C THR A 82 -2.74 -9.00 -4.47
N GLY A 83 -1.54 -8.70 -3.97
CA GLY A 83 -0.89 -9.51 -2.95
C GLY A 83 -1.74 -9.64 -1.68
N LEU A 84 -2.35 -8.55 -1.23
CA LEU A 84 -3.29 -8.58 -0.11
C LEU A 84 -4.54 -9.42 -0.41
N TYR A 85 -5.12 -9.29 -1.62
CA TYR A 85 -6.25 -10.13 -2.04
C TYR A 85 -5.92 -11.62 -1.95
N ASP A 86 -4.77 -12.03 -2.49
CA ASP A 86 -4.33 -13.42 -2.51
C ASP A 86 -4.12 -13.95 -1.09
N LYS A 87 -3.47 -13.16 -0.21
CA LYS A 87 -3.31 -13.47 1.22
C LYS A 87 -4.66 -13.66 1.92
N MET A 88 -5.62 -12.75 1.71
CA MET A 88 -6.96 -12.83 2.30
C MET A 88 -7.74 -14.05 1.80
N LYS A 89 -7.64 -14.33 0.50
CA LYS A 89 -8.32 -15.44 -0.13
C LYS A 89 -7.78 -16.77 0.39
N GLN A 90 -6.46 -16.90 0.47
CA GLN A 90 -5.81 -18.05 1.08
C GLN A 90 -6.28 -18.24 2.54
N SER A 91 -6.26 -17.17 3.35
CA SER A 91 -6.74 -17.25 4.73
C SER A 91 -8.20 -17.70 4.84
N LYS A 92 -9.07 -17.23 3.93
CA LYS A 92 -10.48 -17.65 3.88
C LYS A 92 -10.62 -19.13 3.51
N ASP A 93 -9.88 -19.56 2.50
CA ASP A 93 -9.92 -20.93 1.99
C ASP A 93 -9.38 -21.93 3.04
N GLU A 94 -8.35 -21.55 3.80
CA GLU A 94 -7.77 -22.33 4.90
C GLU A 94 -8.66 -22.34 6.16
N ALA A 95 -9.34 -21.23 6.49
CA ALA A 95 -10.26 -21.16 7.63
C ALA A 95 -11.47 -22.11 7.49
N GLY A 96 -11.85 -22.45 6.25
CA GLY A 96 -12.87 -23.46 5.95
C GLY A 96 -12.56 -24.86 6.51
N GLU A 97 -11.31 -25.13 6.88
CA GLU A 97 -10.87 -26.40 7.49
C GLU A 97 -10.52 -26.29 8.99
N ALA A 98 -10.24 -25.09 9.52
CA ALA A 98 -9.68 -24.89 10.87
C ALA A 98 -10.55 -24.03 11.83
N GLY A 99 -11.67 -23.46 11.37
CA GLY A 99 -12.55 -22.60 12.17
C GLY A 99 -12.21 -21.10 12.07
N ASP A 100 -13.09 -20.25 12.60
CA ASP A 100 -13.08 -18.77 12.52
C ASP A 100 -11.87 -18.12 13.21
N ALA A 101 -10.67 -18.30 12.67
CA ALA A 101 -9.46 -17.61 13.14
C ALA A 101 -9.34 -16.23 12.50
N ASP A 102 -8.97 -15.23 13.30
CA ASP A 102 -8.60 -13.91 12.82
C ASP A 102 -7.31 -13.97 12.00
N TYR A 103 -7.20 -13.08 11.01
CA TYR A 103 -6.02 -13.01 10.14
C TYR A 103 -5.02 -11.97 10.65
N THR A 104 -3.74 -12.35 10.75
CA THR A 104 -2.66 -11.40 11.05
C THR A 104 -2.10 -10.83 9.75
N PHE A 105 -2.34 -9.55 9.51
CA PHE A 105 -1.81 -8.82 8.36
C PHE A 105 -0.50 -8.12 8.73
N SER A 106 0.62 -8.78 8.39
CA SER A 106 1.95 -8.17 8.41
C SER A 106 2.13 -7.23 7.21
N MET A 107 2.41 -5.98 7.51
CA MET A 107 2.47 -4.87 6.56
C MET A 107 3.91 -4.40 6.34
N ASP A 108 4.34 -4.35 5.09
CA ASP A 108 5.58 -3.68 4.68
C ASP A 108 5.40 -2.16 4.46
N SER A 109 6.45 -1.47 4.01
CA SER A 109 6.37 -0.01 3.79
C SER A 109 5.41 0.37 2.67
N LEU A 110 5.27 -0.46 1.63
CA LEU A 110 4.32 -0.23 0.54
C LEU A 110 2.88 -0.45 1.03
N GLU A 111 2.63 -1.49 1.81
CA GLU A 111 1.32 -1.77 2.42
C GLU A 111 0.92 -0.65 3.39
N CYS A 112 1.84 -0.16 4.23
CA CYS A 112 1.61 1.00 5.09
C CYS A 112 1.36 2.30 4.33
N TYR A 113 1.89 2.44 3.12
CA TYR A 113 1.71 3.62 2.28
C TYR A 113 0.38 3.58 1.50
N PHE A 114 0.08 2.46 0.84
CA PHE A 114 -1.05 2.34 -0.09
C PHE A 114 -2.37 1.98 0.60
N ILE A 115 -2.37 0.96 1.46
CA ILE A 115 -3.60 0.36 1.96
C ILE A 115 -4.45 1.36 2.77
N PRO A 116 -3.91 2.14 3.74
CA PRO A 116 -4.72 3.10 4.48
C PRO A 116 -5.33 4.19 3.59
N ALA A 117 -4.59 4.67 2.58
CA ALA A 117 -5.07 5.68 1.65
C ALA A 117 -6.23 5.16 0.80
N TYR A 118 -6.08 3.95 0.28
CA TYR A 118 -7.12 3.26 -0.50
C TYR A 118 -8.34 2.91 0.35
N LEU A 119 -8.16 2.43 1.59
CA LEU A 119 -9.27 2.17 2.52
C LEU A 119 -10.07 3.44 2.78
N LYS A 120 -9.39 4.55 3.05
CA LYS A 120 -10.02 5.84 3.35
C LYS A 120 -10.92 6.31 2.21
N GLU A 121 -10.44 6.21 0.98
CA GLU A 121 -11.21 6.59 -0.20
C GLU A 121 -12.36 5.59 -0.48
N TYR A 122 -12.11 4.28 -0.39
CA TYR A 122 -13.13 3.23 -0.56
C TYR A 122 -14.31 3.42 0.40
N CYS A 123 -13.98 3.61 1.67
CA CYS A 123 -14.95 3.68 2.76
C CYS A 123 -15.66 5.03 2.85
N SER A 124 -15.26 6.03 2.06
CA SER A 124 -15.90 7.36 2.04
C SER A 124 -17.33 7.33 1.45
N SER A 125 -17.69 6.25 0.76
CA SER A 125 -18.95 6.12 0.00
C SER A 125 -20.20 5.88 0.85
N SER A 126 -20.08 5.35 2.08
CA SER A 126 -21.21 5.16 2.99
C SER A 126 -20.78 5.16 4.45
N GLU A 127 -21.70 5.50 5.37
CA GLU A 127 -21.38 5.57 6.80
C GLU A 127 -20.99 4.21 7.41
N ALA A 128 -21.61 3.12 6.95
CA ALA A 128 -21.28 1.77 7.40
C ALA A 128 -19.84 1.38 7.00
N LEU A 129 -19.47 1.62 5.74
CA LEU A 129 -18.10 1.39 5.27
C LEU A 129 -17.12 2.33 5.96
N LYS A 130 -17.50 3.58 6.21
CA LYS A 130 -16.66 4.55 6.92
C LYS A 130 -16.26 4.05 8.30
N LYS A 131 -17.20 3.54 9.10
CA LYS A 131 -16.89 2.97 10.43
C LYS A 131 -15.90 1.82 10.34
N LEU A 132 -16.07 0.94 9.34
CA LEU A 132 -15.18 -0.19 9.13
C LEU A 132 -13.78 0.23 8.64
N GLY A 133 -13.72 1.21 7.74
CA GLY A 133 -12.46 1.80 7.29
C GLY A 133 -11.72 2.51 8.41
N ASP A 134 -12.43 3.33 9.18
CA ASP A 134 -11.88 4.07 10.33
C ASP A 134 -11.33 3.09 11.39
N LYS A 135 -12.03 1.98 11.67
CA LYS A 135 -11.55 0.89 12.56
C LYS A 135 -10.16 0.42 12.15
N TYR A 136 -9.98 0.04 10.89
CA TYR A 136 -8.72 -0.54 10.41
C TYR A 136 -7.61 0.48 10.22
N ILE A 137 -7.92 1.68 9.75
CA ILE A 137 -6.94 2.78 9.65
C ILE A 137 -6.43 3.14 11.06
N GLN A 138 -7.32 3.17 12.06
CA GLN A 138 -6.93 3.39 13.44
C GLN A 138 -6.04 2.26 13.97
N ALA A 139 -6.37 0.99 13.70
CA ALA A 139 -5.54 -0.15 14.09
C ALA A 139 -4.13 -0.07 13.48
N MET A 140 -4.01 0.29 12.20
CA MET A 140 -2.72 0.50 11.52
C MET A 140 -1.93 1.64 12.17
N THR A 141 -2.60 2.76 12.47
CA THR A 141 -1.97 3.93 13.10
C THR A 141 -1.48 3.61 14.51
N GLN A 142 -2.27 2.88 15.30
CA GLN A 142 -1.90 2.43 16.65
C GLN A 142 -0.76 1.40 16.63
N ALA A 143 -0.73 0.51 15.64
CA ALA A 143 0.38 -0.43 15.48
C ALA A 143 1.71 0.32 15.23
N LEU A 144 1.66 1.47 14.54
CA LEU A 144 2.82 2.34 14.32
C LEU A 144 3.24 3.11 15.59
N GLU A 145 2.31 3.42 16.51
CA GLU A 145 2.61 4.06 17.82
C GLU A 145 3.57 3.24 18.67
N SER A 146 3.51 1.91 18.56
CA SER A 146 4.36 0.99 19.31
C SER A 146 5.86 1.16 18.99
N TYR A 147 6.19 1.90 17.91
CA TYR A 147 7.55 2.18 17.46
C TYR A 147 7.99 3.65 17.59
N GLY A 148 7.19 4.51 18.25
CA GLY A 148 7.50 5.93 18.47
C GLY A 148 6.34 6.86 18.14
N HIS A 149 6.64 8.01 17.52
CA HIS A 149 5.62 8.96 17.04
C HIS A 149 5.09 8.53 15.66
N PRO A 150 3.79 8.18 15.52
CA PRO A 150 3.23 7.66 14.26
C PRO A 150 3.39 8.63 13.10
N GLU A 151 3.22 9.93 13.35
CA GLU A 151 3.33 10.96 12.33
C GLU A 151 4.73 10.98 11.72
N GLU A 152 5.78 10.85 12.55
CA GLU A 152 7.17 10.79 12.10
C GLU A 152 7.46 9.50 11.34
N LYS A 153 6.87 8.37 11.78
CA LYS A 153 7.02 7.08 11.13
C LYS A 153 6.32 7.07 9.76
N LEU A 154 5.08 7.56 9.69
CA LEU A 154 4.33 7.72 8.44
C LEU A 154 5.05 8.65 7.47
N ALA A 155 5.56 9.80 7.94
CA ALA A 155 6.34 10.70 7.11
C ALA A 155 7.66 10.07 6.63
N SER A 156 8.25 9.17 7.41
CA SER A 156 9.45 8.41 7.01
C SER A 156 9.13 7.34 5.98
N ILE A 157 8.02 6.60 6.14
CA ILE A 157 7.51 5.63 5.17
C ILE A 157 7.16 6.33 3.86
N GLN A 158 6.45 7.46 3.92
CA GLN A 158 6.09 8.25 2.74
C GLN A 158 7.34 8.66 1.96
N ARG A 159 8.34 9.25 2.61
CA ARG A 159 9.60 9.64 1.95
C ARG A 159 10.33 8.44 1.36
N LEU A 160 10.40 7.32 2.09
CA LEU A 160 11.03 6.09 1.62
C LEU A 160 10.36 5.57 0.35
N VAL A 161 9.03 5.46 0.34
CA VAL A 161 8.25 4.93 -0.78
C VAL A 161 8.27 5.89 -1.97
N GLU A 162 8.15 7.20 -1.77
CA GLU A 162 8.24 8.19 -2.85
C GLU A 162 9.63 8.19 -3.52
N GLU A 163 10.70 8.10 -2.73
CA GLU A 163 12.06 8.00 -3.25
C GLU A 163 12.27 6.68 -4.00
N TYR A 164 11.71 5.58 -3.48
CA TYR A 164 11.72 4.28 -4.13
C TYR A 164 11.02 4.32 -5.49
N ILE A 165 9.79 4.84 -5.56
CA ILE A 165 9.02 5.00 -6.81
C ILE A 165 9.80 5.83 -7.84
N THR A 166 10.39 6.93 -7.38
CA THR A 166 11.13 7.87 -8.23
C THR A 166 12.35 7.21 -8.86
N ASN A 167 13.08 6.41 -8.08
CA ASN A 167 14.38 5.86 -8.48
C ASN A 167 14.37 4.36 -8.79
N MET A 168 13.21 3.71 -8.82
CA MET A 168 13.06 2.28 -9.07
C MET A 168 13.82 1.79 -10.31
N HIS A 169 13.83 2.59 -11.37
CA HIS A 169 14.56 2.31 -12.62
C HIS A 169 16.09 2.28 -12.46
N LYS A 170 16.64 2.94 -11.43
CA LYS A 170 18.07 2.92 -11.09
C LYS A 170 18.39 1.63 -10.34
N TYR A 171 17.54 1.24 -9.39
CA TYR A 171 17.72 0.02 -8.61
C TYR A 171 17.58 -1.24 -9.47
N ALA A 172 16.66 -1.24 -10.44
CA ALA A 172 16.50 -2.34 -11.40
C ALA A 172 17.70 -2.56 -12.34
N LYS A 173 18.61 -1.57 -12.47
CA LYS A 173 19.80 -1.63 -13.34
C LYS A 173 21.09 -1.98 -12.60
N GLN A 174 21.04 -2.10 -11.27
CA GLN A 174 22.20 -2.41 -10.43
C GLN A 174 22.38 -3.92 -10.18
N GLN A 175 21.56 -4.76 -10.81
CA GLN A 175 21.71 -6.22 -10.89
C GLN A 175 22.47 -6.62 -12.15
#